data_AF-A0A963QBW8-F1
#
_entry.id   AF-A0A963QBW8-F1
#
_cell.length_a   1.000
_cell.length_b   1.000
_cell.length_c   1.000
_cell.angle_alpha   90.00
_cell.angle_beta   90.00
_cell.angle_gamma   90.00
#
_symmetry.space_group_name_H-M   'P 1'
#
loop_
_entity.id
_entity.type
_entity.pdbx_description
1 polymer ?
#
loop_
_entity_poly.entity_id
_entity_poly.type
_entity_poly.pdbx_seq_one_letter_code
_entity_poly.pdbx_strand_id
1 'polypeptide(L)'
;RADGIPVAGELDLFTQALAGLRDTQAYAPQILAVTGTNGKTTVASLTAQLVERAGKTVALAGNIGPTLLDTLVQHLDDDTLPQVWVIELS
;
A
#
# COMPACT_ATOMS: atom_id res chain seq x y z
N ARG A 1 -13.05 -8.28 21.07
CA ARG A 1 -12.21 -9.51 21.02
C ARG A 1 -12.76 -10.66 21.89
N ALA A 2 -13.64 -10.41 22.87
CA ALA A 2 -14.17 -11.46 23.76
C ALA A 2 -15.16 -12.43 23.10
N ASP A 3 -15.87 -12.02 22.04
CA ASP A 3 -16.96 -12.82 21.43
C ASP A 3 -16.58 -13.51 20.10
N GLY A 4 -15.28 -13.62 19.79
CA GLY A 4 -14.83 -14.27 18.54
C GLY A 4 -15.17 -13.53 17.23
N ILE A 5 -15.71 -12.32 17.32
CA ILE A 5 -16.02 -11.49 16.14
C ILE A 5 -14.71 -11.05 15.47
N PRO A 6 -14.53 -11.29 14.16
CA PRO A 6 -13.36 -10.83 13.42
C PRO A 6 -13.25 -9.30 13.48
N VAL A 7 -12.06 -8.81 13.82
CA VAL A 7 -11.73 -7.38 13.77
C VAL A 7 -10.64 -7.22 12.73
N ALA A 8 -10.96 -6.48 11.67
CA ALA A 8 -10.04 -6.16 10.58
C ALA A 8 -9.79 -4.65 10.54
N GLY A 9 -8.56 -4.28 10.25
CA GLY A 9 -8.15 -2.92 9.94
C GLY A 9 -7.99 -2.69 8.43
N GLU A 10 -7.56 -1.48 8.08
CA GLU A 10 -7.33 -1.07 6.69
C GLU A 10 -6.31 -1.97 5.97
N LEU A 11 -5.21 -2.33 6.65
CA LEU A 11 -4.17 -3.20 6.09
C LEU A 11 -4.68 -4.63 5.81
N ASP A 12 -5.62 -5.13 6.62
CA ASP A 12 -6.23 -6.44 6.39
C ASP A 12 -7.08 -6.43 5.12
N LEU A 13 -7.84 -5.36 4.88
CA LEU A 13 -8.61 -5.18 3.65
C LEU A 13 -7.69 -5.02 2.43
N PHE A 14 -6.60 -4.25 2.56
CA PHE A 14 -5.63 -4.09 1.48
C PHE A 14 -4.96 -5.41 1.10
N THR A 15 -4.54 -6.22 2.08
CA THR A 15 -3.93 -7.53 1.81
C THR A 15 -4.92 -8.53 1.22
N GLN A 16 -6.19 -8.50 1.64
CA GLN A 16 -7.26 -9.30 1.02
C GLN A 16 -7.48 -8.89 -0.44
N ALA A 17 -7.49 -7.59 -0.74
CA ALA A 17 -7.63 -7.11 -2.11
C ALA A 17 -6.45 -7.55 -2.99
N LEU A 18 -5.21 -7.45 -2.50
CA LEU A 18 -4.04 -7.93 -3.24
C LEU A 18 -4.08 -9.45 -3.50
N ALA A 19 -4.60 -10.24 -2.55
CA ALA A 19 -4.81 -11.68 -2.77
C ALA A 19 -5.82 -11.94 -3.89
N GLY A 20 -6.94 -11.20 -3.91
CA GLY A 20 -7.92 -11.27 -5.00
C GLY A 20 -7.30 -10.89 -6.35
N LEU A 21 -6.55 -9.79 -6.42
CA LEU A 21 -5.88 -9.33 -7.64
C LEU A 21 -4.83 -10.31 -8.15
N ARG A 22 -4.10 -10.98 -7.26
CA ARG A 22 -3.19 -12.06 -7.64
C ARG A 22 -3.94 -13.19 -8.34
N ASP A 23 -5.08 -13.58 -7.79
CA ASP A 23 -5.84 -14.73 -8.31
C ASP A 23 -6.57 -14.38 -9.63
N THR A 24 -7.03 -13.13 -9.79
CA THR A 24 -7.79 -12.69 -10.98
C THR A 24 -6.93 -12.09 -12.10
N GLN A 25 -5.78 -11.49 -11.78
CA GLN A 25 -4.96 -10.71 -12.72
C GLN A 25 -3.47 -11.08 -12.68
N ALA A 26 -3.05 -12.08 -11.90
CA ALA A 26 -1.65 -12.40 -11.65
C ALA A 26 -0.82 -11.20 -11.14
N TYR A 27 -1.49 -10.21 -10.51
CA TYR A 27 -0.86 -9.02 -9.97
C TYR A 27 -0.14 -9.35 -8.65
N ALA A 28 1.17 -9.14 -8.61
CA ALA A 28 2.04 -9.45 -7.47
C ALA A 28 3.06 -8.31 -7.23
N PRO A 29 2.65 -7.19 -6.63
CA PRO A 29 3.53 -6.05 -6.43
C PRO A 29 4.53 -6.28 -5.30
N GLN A 30 5.59 -5.47 -5.28
CA GLN A 30 6.47 -5.37 -4.11
C GLN A 30 5.86 -4.42 -3.08
N ILE A 31 6.02 -4.72 -1.78
CA ILE A 31 5.50 -3.88 -0.69
C ILE A 31 6.65 -3.47 0.22
N LEU A 32 6.80 -2.17 0.44
CA LEU A 32 7.80 -1.54 1.30
C LEU A 32 7.07 -0.80 2.43
N ALA A 33 7.11 -1.36 3.64
CA ALA A 33 6.49 -0.73 4.80
C ALA A 33 7.49 0.17 5.56
N VAL A 34 7.09 1.40 5.84
CA VAL A 34 7.87 2.38 6.61
C VAL A 34 7.16 2.67 7.93
N THR A 35 7.83 2.37 9.05
CA THR A 35 7.30 2.60 10.40
C THR A 35 8.35 3.24 11.32
N GLY A 36 7.95 3.65 12.51
CA GLY A 36 8.80 4.30 13.51
C GLY A 36 8.17 5.54 14.15
N THR A 37 8.75 6.02 15.24
CA THR A 37 8.21 7.18 15.96
C THR A 37 8.38 8.48 15.17
N ASN A 38 9.53 8.65 14.48
CA ASN A 38 9.89 9.88 13.78
C ASN A 38 10.41 9.59 12.37
N GLY A 39 10.25 10.55 11.46
CA GLY A 39 10.86 10.52 10.12
C GLY A 39 10.19 9.58 9.11
N LYS A 40 9.10 8.89 9.46
CA LYS A 40 8.38 7.97 8.56
C LYS A 40 8.04 8.60 7.22
N THR A 41 7.43 9.78 7.25
CA THR A 41 7.02 10.55 6.06
C THR A 41 8.18 10.80 5.13
N THR A 42 9.28 11.31 5.68
CA THR A 42 10.47 11.65 4.89
C THR A 42 11.06 10.38 4.29
N VAL A 43 11.16 9.30 5.05
CA VAL A 43 11.70 8.02 4.57
C VAL A 43 10.79 7.41 3.52
N ALA A 44 9.47 7.42 3.69
CA ALA A 44 8.50 6.90 2.74
C ALA A 44 8.55 7.68 1.41
N SER A 45 8.55 9.01 1.47
CA SER A 45 8.67 9.88 0.30
C SER A 45 10.00 9.71 -0.44
N LEU A 46 11.13 9.62 0.28
CA LEU A 46 12.44 9.37 -0.34
C LEU A 46 12.51 7.96 -0.96
N THR A 47 11.91 6.97 -0.31
CA THR A 47 11.84 5.59 -0.82
C THR A 47 11.03 5.55 -2.13
N ALA A 48 9.87 6.21 -2.18
CA ALA A 48 9.07 6.31 -3.39
C ALA A 48 9.87 6.95 -4.54
N GLN A 49 10.54 8.09 -4.30
CA GLN A 49 11.40 8.73 -5.31
C GLN A 49 12.55 7.84 -5.80
N LEU A 50 13.15 7.03 -4.92
CA LEU A 50 14.19 6.08 -5.32
C LEU A 50 13.62 4.97 -6.21
N VAL A 51 12.42 4.47 -5.92
CA VAL A 51 11.74 3.46 -6.74
C VAL A 51 11.37 4.02 -8.11
N GLU A 52 10.84 5.25 -8.18
CA GLU A 52 10.57 5.94 -9.45
C GLU A 52 11.85 6.09 -10.27
N ARG A 53 12.93 6.56 -9.64
CA ARG A 53 14.25 6.71 -10.30
C ARG A 53 14.87 5.38 -10.73
N ALA A 54 14.44 4.27 -10.14
CA ALA A 54 14.81 2.93 -10.58
C ALA A 54 13.97 2.42 -11.76
N GLY A 55 13.08 3.26 -12.31
CA GLY A 55 12.25 2.95 -13.48
C GLY A 55 11.05 2.08 -13.18
N LYS A 56 10.58 2.04 -11.92
CA LYS A 56 9.38 1.27 -11.52
C LYS A 56 8.23 2.21 -11.21
N THR A 57 7.01 1.78 -11.51
CA THR A 57 5.81 2.47 -11.03
C THR A 57 5.64 2.22 -9.54
N VAL A 58 5.28 3.27 -8.79
CA VAL A 58 5.13 3.21 -7.34
C VAL A 58 3.93 4.03 -6.88
N ALA A 59 3.23 3.52 -5.87
CA ALA A 59 2.25 4.28 -5.10
C ALA A 59 2.76 4.46 -3.68
N LEU A 60 2.70 5.69 -3.18
CA LEU A 60 2.93 6.02 -1.77
C LEU A 60 1.56 6.20 -1.11
N ALA A 61 1.30 5.45 -0.04
CA ALA A 61 0.03 5.52 0.68
C ALA A 61 0.20 5.18 2.17
N GLY A 62 -0.88 5.27 2.94
CA GLY A 62 -0.92 4.86 4.34
C GLY A 62 -1.34 6.01 5.25
N ASN A 63 -0.68 6.14 6.40
CA ASN A 63 -1.10 7.08 7.44
C ASN A 63 -0.87 8.57 7.08
N ILE A 64 -0.29 8.85 5.91
CA ILE A 64 -0.16 10.18 5.34
C ILE A 64 -0.79 10.16 3.97
N GLY A 65 -1.79 11.04 3.79
CA GLY A 65 -2.71 11.00 2.66
C GLY A 65 -2.03 10.98 1.30
N PRO A 66 -2.64 10.32 0.30
CA PRO A 66 -3.93 9.60 0.35
C PRO A 66 -3.92 8.31 1.20
N THR A 67 -5.10 7.89 1.71
CA THR A 67 -5.23 6.66 2.53
C THR A 67 -4.89 5.43 1.69
N LEU A 68 -4.58 4.31 2.34
CA LEU A 68 -4.15 3.11 1.64
C LEU A 68 -5.25 2.56 0.72
N LEU A 69 -6.48 2.49 1.21
CA LEU A 69 -7.60 1.97 0.41
C LEU A 69 -8.07 2.95 -0.67
N ASP A 70 -8.10 4.26 -0.40
CA ASP A 70 -8.48 5.23 -1.44
C ASP A 70 -7.48 5.21 -2.60
N THR A 71 -6.18 5.12 -2.29
CA THR A 71 -5.12 5.01 -3.31
C THR A 71 -5.25 3.72 -4.12
N LEU A 72 -5.59 2.60 -3.46
CA LEU A 72 -5.85 1.34 -4.15
C LEU A 72 -7.06 1.44 -5.08
N VAL A 73 -8.18 1.99 -4.60
CA VAL A 73 -9.39 2.16 -5.41
C VAL A 73 -9.11 3.03 -6.62
N GLN A 74 -8.41 4.15 -6.44
CA GLN A 74 -8.04 5.01 -7.56
C GLN A 74 -7.21 4.28 -8.62
N HIS A 75 -6.20 3.50 -8.22
CA HIS A 75 -5.40 2.72 -9.16
C HIS A 75 -6.17 1.60 -9.84
N LEU A 76 -7.19 1.04 -9.19
CA LEU A 76 -8.10 0.07 -9.80
C LEU A 76 -9.00 0.72 -10.85
N ASP A 77 -9.60 1.86 -10.52
CA ASP A 77 -10.50 2.60 -11.41
C ASP A 77 -9.75 3.13 -12.65
N ASP A 78 -8.51 3.58 -12.46
CA ASP A 78 -7.67 4.14 -13.52
C ASP A 78 -6.90 3.07 -14.33
N ASP A 79 -6.95 1.79 -13.93
CA ASP A 79 -6.13 0.69 -14.48
C ASP A 79 -4.61 1.01 -14.46
N THR A 80 -4.14 1.55 -13.33
CA THR A 80 -2.75 2.02 -13.14
C THR A 80 -2.03 1.32 -11.98
N LEU A 81 -2.39 0.07 -11.67
CA LEU A 81 -1.81 -0.68 -10.56
C LEU A 81 -0.25 -0.64 -10.57
N PRO A 82 0.40 -0.21 -9.48
CA PRO A 82 1.84 0.03 -9.46
C PRO A 82 2.63 -1.27 -9.29
N GLN A 83 3.91 -1.26 -9.67
CA GLN A 83 4.81 -2.39 -9.39
C GLN A 83 5.25 -2.44 -7.92
N VAL A 84 5.23 -1.30 -7.23
CA VAL A 84 5.69 -1.17 -5.84
C VAL A 84 4.70 -0.33 -5.03
N TRP A 85 4.40 -0.77 -3.81
CA TRP A 85 3.71 0.02 -2.81
C TRP A 85 4.69 0.45 -1.74
N VAL A 86 4.78 1.75 -1.46
CA VAL A 86 5.44 2.28 -0.27
C VAL A 86 4.35 2.66 0.71
N ILE A 87 4.31 2.00 1.86
CA ILE A 87 3.22 2.14 2.83
C ILE A 87 3.78 2.72 4.13
N GLU A 88 3.34 3.92 4.51
CA GLU A 88 3.61 4.45 5.83
C GLU A 88 2.65 3.85 6.87
N LEU A 89 3.21 3.27 7.94
CA LEU A 89 2.49 2.63 9.03
C LEU A 89 2.80 3.30 10.37
N SER A 90 1.74 3.62 11.12
CA SER A 90 1.78 4.15 12.48
C SER A 90 1.41 3.11 13.52
#